data_AF-A0A2T0FDW7-F1
#
_entry.id   AF-A0A2T0FDW7-F1
#
_cell.length_a   1.000
_cell.length_b   1.000
_cell.length_c   1.000
_cell.angle_alpha   90.00
_cell.angle_beta   90.00
_cell.angle_gamma   90.00
#
_symmetry.space_group_name_H-M   'P 1'
#
loop_
_entity.id
_entity.type
_entity.pdbx_description
1 polymer ?
#
loop_
_entity_poly.entity_id
_entity_poly.type
_entity_poly.pdbx_seq_one_letter_code
_entity_poly.pdbx_strand_id
1 'polypeptide(L)'
;MNTIPLYMAEKAVKTANAFSPFAFPSKANGSVAPLTTTPQIFYLRRDTANPRTQINVFSPDGTKPYVYERQHRLSSHWRMSRADTSEPISVITLALTGSTFEFYAKPGLKMRKVATKLPLLPIGCRFYLNDGAMYQWDANTRYLERVINPGGGVEEKRQRLGHASLLRRFSFDWEIQIDPRVDPEVALTTVLIPLLTEWPNSILDHTAGVRAVLPPSNTNLNREFVDGIDPSLLVYSEPKSDLPKDFFNPPGFMHDPWIEG
;
A
#
# COMPACT_ATOMS: atom_id res chain seq x y z
N MET A 1 38.30 -58.11 -9.87
CA MET A 1 37.08 -58.51 -10.59
C MET A 1 35.90 -58.29 -9.67
N ASN A 2 35.03 -57.34 -9.98
CA ASN A 2 33.68 -57.20 -9.44
C ASN A 2 32.93 -56.18 -10.31
N THR A 3 32.14 -56.69 -11.25
CA THR A 3 31.23 -55.92 -12.10
C THR A 3 29.85 -55.91 -11.43
N ILE A 4 29.39 -54.72 -11.05
CA ILE A 4 28.01 -54.49 -10.58
C ILE A 4 27.11 -54.39 -11.83
N PRO A 5 25.96 -55.09 -11.87
CA PRO A 5 25.12 -55.13 -13.06
C PRO A 5 24.36 -53.83 -13.31
N LEU A 6 24.45 -53.38 -14.56
CA LEU A 6 23.83 -52.21 -15.17
C LEU A 6 22.32 -52.47 -15.40
N TYR A 7 21.54 -52.63 -14.34
CA TYR A 7 20.08 -52.84 -14.45
C TYR A 7 19.30 -52.07 -13.37
N MET A 8 19.70 -50.83 -13.09
CA MET A 8 18.94 -49.89 -12.25
C MET A 8 18.99 -48.43 -12.76
N ALA A 9 19.48 -48.19 -13.98
CA ALA A 9 19.60 -46.82 -14.51
C ALA A 9 18.42 -46.35 -15.38
N GLU A 10 17.49 -47.23 -15.78
CA GLU A 10 16.38 -46.85 -16.68
C GLU A 10 15.02 -46.64 -16.00
N LYS A 11 14.92 -46.82 -14.67
CA LYS A 11 13.69 -46.50 -13.92
C LYS A 11 13.74 -45.21 -13.10
N ALA A 12 14.86 -44.47 -13.14
CA ALA A 12 15.01 -43.20 -12.42
C ALA A 12 14.85 -41.95 -13.30
N VAL A 13 14.71 -42.10 -14.63
CA VAL A 13 14.56 -40.96 -15.56
C VAL A 13 13.09 -40.70 -15.96
N LYS A 14 12.15 -41.58 -15.58
CA LYS A 14 10.71 -41.41 -15.86
C LYS A 14 9.85 -40.93 -14.69
N THR A 15 10.45 -40.58 -13.55
CA THR A 15 9.74 -40.07 -12.37
C THR A 15 10.28 -38.73 -11.85
N ALA A 16 11.17 -38.07 -12.60
CA ALA A 16 11.70 -36.75 -12.26
C ALA A 16 10.88 -35.57 -12.84
N ASN A 17 9.79 -35.83 -13.56
CA ASN A 17 8.91 -34.81 -14.15
C ASN A 17 7.50 -34.74 -13.54
N ALA A 18 7.26 -35.40 -12.41
CA ALA A 18 6.01 -35.29 -11.66
C ALA A 18 6.34 -34.91 -10.22
N PHE A 19 5.76 -33.81 -9.75
CA PHE A 19 5.99 -33.16 -8.44
C PHE A 19 7.18 -32.19 -8.35
N SER A 20 7.08 -31.09 -9.09
CA SER A 20 7.40 -29.79 -8.47
C SER A 20 6.10 -29.25 -7.84
N PRO A 21 5.95 -29.20 -6.51
CA PRO A 21 4.81 -28.53 -5.87
C PRO A 21 4.84 -27.00 -6.05
N PHE A 22 5.82 -26.48 -6.78
CA PHE A 22 6.04 -25.05 -7.05
C PHE A 22 6.02 -24.70 -8.55
N ALA A 23 5.66 -25.64 -9.43
CA ALA A 23 5.36 -25.29 -10.80
C ALA A 23 4.00 -24.58 -10.82
N PHE A 24 4.02 -23.24 -10.73
CA PHE A 24 2.85 -22.45 -11.10
C PHE A 24 2.47 -22.87 -12.53
N PRO A 25 1.21 -23.30 -12.77
CA PRO A 25 0.77 -23.55 -14.14
C PRO A 25 1.08 -22.29 -14.92
N SER A 26 1.70 -22.43 -16.10
CA SER A 26 1.94 -21.29 -16.99
C SER A 26 0.57 -20.69 -17.29
N LYS A 27 0.23 -19.61 -16.56
CA LYS A 27 -1.07 -19.00 -16.60
C LYS A 27 -1.28 -18.57 -18.03
N ALA A 28 -2.28 -19.13 -18.69
CA ALA A 28 -2.87 -18.42 -19.79
C ALA A 28 -3.29 -17.04 -19.23
N ASN A 29 -2.63 -15.99 -19.70
CA ASN A 29 -2.71 -14.68 -19.08
C ASN A 29 -4.12 -14.13 -19.32
N GLY A 30 -4.90 -14.00 -18.25
CA GLY A 30 -6.17 -13.28 -18.29
C GLY A 30 -5.98 -11.88 -18.88
N SER A 31 -7.01 -11.36 -19.55
CA SER A 31 -6.92 -10.04 -20.18
C SER A 31 -6.83 -8.93 -19.13
N VAL A 32 -5.95 -7.94 -19.35
CA VAL A 32 -5.79 -6.78 -18.47
C VAL A 32 -6.17 -5.50 -19.21
N ALA A 33 -7.28 -4.89 -18.84
CA ALA A 33 -7.67 -3.57 -19.33
C ALA A 33 -6.88 -2.47 -18.58
N PRO A 34 -6.25 -1.52 -19.29
CA PRO A 34 -5.43 -0.49 -18.68
C PRO A 34 -6.26 0.54 -17.90
N LEU A 35 -5.55 1.36 -17.12
CA LEU A 35 -6.10 2.57 -16.51
C LEU A 35 -6.56 3.51 -17.62
N THR A 36 -7.65 4.26 -17.40
CA THR A 36 -8.09 5.27 -18.38
C THR A 36 -7.05 6.37 -18.57
N THR A 37 -7.20 7.14 -19.65
CA THR A 37 -6.31 8.25 -19.99
C THR A 37 -6.51 9.48 -19.11
N THR A 38 -7.59 9.58 -18.34
CA THR A 38 -7.94 10.73 -17.51
C THR A 38 -8.23 10.33 -16.05
N PRO A 39 -7.24 9.79 -15.30
CA PRO A 39 -7.43 9.48 -13.89
C PRO A 39 -7.46 10.75 -13.05
N GLN A 40 -8.21 10.71 -11.94
CA GLN A 40 -8.10 11.69 -10.86
C GLN A 40 -6.81 11.42 -10.08
N ILE A 41 -6.10 12.47 -9.68
CA ILE A 41 -4.80 12.35 -9.01
C ILE A 41 -4.92 12.90 -7.59
N PHE A 42 -4.40 12.16 -6.62
CA PHE A 42 -4.31 12.57 -5.22
C PHE A 42 -2.88 12.36 -4.70
N TYR A 43 -2.48 13.18 -3.74
CA TYR A 43 -1.18 13.10 -3.08
C TYR A 43 -1.36 12.81 -1.60
N LEU A 44 -0.75 11.73 -1.10
CA LEU A 44 -0.83 11.32 0.29
C LEU A 44 0.49 11.64 0.99
N ARG A 45 0.43 12.49 2.01
CA ARG A 45 1.60 12.94 2.78
C ARG A 45 1.32 12.92 4.27
N ARG A 46 2.31 12.54 5.07
CA ARG A 46 2.22 12.68 6.53
C ARG A 46 2.18 14.15 6.93
N ASP A 47 1.42 14.45 7.98
CA ASP A 47 1.42 15.78 8.57
C ASP A 47 2.79 16.10 9.20
N THR A 48 3.25 17.35 9.12
CA THR A 48 4.55 17.74 9.65
C THR A 48 4.55 17.83 11.18
N ALA A 49 3.44 18.30 11.78
CA ALA A 49 3.30 18.38 13.23
C ALA A 49 2.96 17.01 13.82
N ASN A 50 2.13 16.23 13.12
CA ASN A 50 1.59 14.96 13.59
C ASN A 50 1.92 13.78 12.65
N PRO A 51 3.21 13.52 12.33
CA PRO A 51 3.59 12.59 11.25
C PRO A 51 3.23 11.14 11.53
N ARG A 52 2.93 10.79 12.78
CA ARG A 52 2.58 9.43 13.17
C ARG A 52 1.09 9.23 13.35
N THR A 53 0.29 10.28 13.43
CA THR A 53 -1.15 10.18 13.73
C THR A 53 -2.01 10.76 12.62
N GLN A 54 -1.41 11.46 11.65
CA GLN A 54 -2.15 12.16 10.61
C GLN A 54 -1.48 12.02 9.23
N ILE A 55 -2.30 11.75 8.21
CA ILE A 55 -1.94 11.74 6.80
C ILE A 55 -2.92 12.62 6.05
N ASN A 56 -2.41 13.62 5.35
CA ASN A 56 -3.18 14.56 4.55
C ASN A 56 -3.27 14.05 3.10
N VAL A 57 -4.47 14.18 2.51
CA VAL A 57 -4.72 13.91 1.10
C VAL A 57 -4.86 15.25 0.39
N PHE A 58 -4.04 15.50 -0.62
CA PHE A 58 -4.08 16.71 -1.44
C PHE A 58 -4.52 16.39 -2.85
N SER A 59 -5.31 17.28 -3.45
CA SER A 59 -5.58 17.28 -4.89
C SER A 59 -4.51 18.06 -5.65
N PRO A 60 -4.51 18.02 -6.99
CA PRO A 60 -3.44 18.64 -7.80
C PRO A 60 -3.39 20.17 -7.72
N ASP A 61 -4.51 20.80 -7.34
CA ASP A 61 -4.63 22.22 -7.06
C ASP A 61 -4.05 22.62 -5.69
N GLY A 62 -3.59 21.65 -4.89
CA GLY A 62 -3.07 21.86 -3.54
C GLY A 62 -4.16 21.97 -2.48
N THR A 63 -5.45 21.84 -2.83
CA THR A 63 -6.49 21.75 -1.81
C THR A 63 -6.39 20.41 -1.08
N LYS A 64 -6.84 20.40 0.18
CA LYS A 64 -6.79 19.22 1.04
C LYS A 64 -8.21 18.68 1.17
N PRO A 65 -8.69 17.77 0.30
CA PRO A 65 -10.05 17.25 0.40
C PRO A 65 -10.28 16.29 1.56
N TYR A 66 -9.26 15.51 1.95
CA TYR A 66 -9.41 14.47 2.97
C TYR A 66 -8.23 14.43 3.94
N VAL A 67 -8.49 13.88 5.13
CA VAL A 67 -7.48 13.61 6.16
C VAL A 67 -7.71 12.21 6.71
N TYR A 68 -6.62 11.46 6.91
CA TYR A 68 -6.61 10.28 7.75
C TYR A 68 -6.04 10.61 9.12
N GLU A 69 -6.74 10.18 10.16
CA GLU A 69 -6.35 10.42 11.55
C GLU A 69 -6.43 9.15 12.36
N ARG A 70 -5.58 9.05 13.38
CA ARG A 70 -5.71 8.07 14.45
C ARG A 70 -5.41 8.71 15.79
N GLN A 71 -6.02 8.20 16.85
CA GLN A 71 -5.94 8.80 18.19
C GLN A 71 -4.51 8.89 18.73
N HIS A 72 -3.70 7.85 18.52
CA HIS A 72 -2.31 7.82 18.94
C HIS A 72 -1.47 6.90 18.05
N ARG A 73 -0.14 7.00 18.14
CA ARG A 73 0.82 6.26 17.30
C ARG A 73 0.61 4.74 17.24
N LEU A 74 0.12 4.12 18.32
CA LEU A 74 -0.06 2.67 18.38
C LEU A 74 -1.47 2.22 18.01
N SER A 75 -2.36 3.15 17.62
CA SER A 75 -3.73 2.80 17.26
C SER A 75 -3.71 2.13 15.90
N SER A 76 -4.40 0.99 15.84
CA SER A 76 -4.75 0.27 14.62
C SER A 76 -5.88 0.95 13.86
N HIS A 77 -6.68 1.78 14.52
CA HIS A 77 -7.84 2.44 13.96
C HIS A 77 -7.44 3.76 13.31
N TRP A 78 -7.64 3.84 12.00
CA TRP A 78 -7.53 5.05 11.20
C TRP A 78 -8.93 5.47 10.75
N ARG A 79 -9.19 6.77 10.79
CA ARG A 79 -10.43 7.38 10.31
C ARG A 79 -10.10 8.28 9.14
N MET A 80 -10.79 8.11 8.03
CA MET A 80 -10.80 9.07 6.93
C MET A 80 -11.98 10.02 7.12
N SER A 81 -11.72 11.32 7.02
CA SER A 81 -12.74 12.37 7.07
C SER A 81 -12.54 13.40 5.96
N ARG A 82 -13.60 14.14 5.65
CA ARG A 82 -13.51 15.36 4.85
C ARG A 82 -12.73 16.42 5.63
N ALA A 83 -11.78 17.08 4.99
CA ALA A 83 -10.90 18.01 5.69
C ALA A 83 -11.58 19.33 6.11
N ASP A 84 -12.61 19.74 5.39
CA ASP A 84 -13.34 20.99 5.59
C ASP A 84 -14.40 20.91 6.68
N THR A 85 -15.13 19.80 6.70
CA THR A 85 -16.30 19.55 7.55
C THR A 85 -15.99 18.61 8.70
N SER A 86 -14.85 17.91 8.67
CA SER A 86 -14.51 16.82 9.60
C SER A 86 -15.53 15.67 9.59
N GLU A 87 -16.40 15.61 8.57
CA GLU A 87 -17.39 14.55 8.42
C GLU A 87 -16.65 13.21 8.19
N PRO A 88 -16.95 12.17 8.99
CA PRO A 88 -16.28 10.88 8.87
C PRO A 88 -16.80 10.11 7.64
N ILE A 89 -15.87 9.63 6.81
CA ILE A 89 -16.17 8.88 5.58
C ILE A 89 -16.04 7.37 5.83
N SER A 90 -14.94 6.96 6.45
CA SER A 90 -14.63 5.56 6.70
C SER A 90 -13.74 5.34 7.91
N VAL A 91 -13.82 4.15 8.50
CA VAL A 91 -12.84 3.62 9.47
C VAL A 91 -12.08 2.48 8.85
N ILE A 92 -10.79 2.40 9.16
CA ILE A 92 -9.86 1.37 8.72
C ILE A 92 -9.21 0.80 9.98
N THR A 93 -9.32 -0.50 10.20
CA THR A 93 -8.64 -1.19 11.30
C THR A 93 -7.51 -2.02 10.73
N LEU A 94 -6.27 -1.69 11.10
CA LEU A 94 -5.09 -2.45 10.73
C LEU A 94 -4.80 -3.52 11.78
N ALA A 95 -4.85 -4.80 11.41
CA ALA A 95 -4.41 -5.87 12.31
C ALA A 95 -3.49 -6.86 11.61
N LEU A 96 -2.62 -7.50 12.39
CA LEU A 96 -1.64 -8.49 11.93
C LEU A 96 -2.30 -9.67 11.21
N THR A 97 -3.48 -10.07 11.66
CA THR A 97 -4.24 -11.22 11.17
C THR A 97 -5.29 -10.87 10.12
N GLY A 98 -5.43 -9.58 9.79
CA GLY A 98 -6.39 -9.09 8.80
C GLY A 98 -6.75 -7.63 9.04
N SER A 99 -6.67 -6.81 8.00
CA SER A 99 -7.16 -5.42 8.08
C SER A 99 -8.63 -5.36 7.67
N THR A 100 -9.38 -4.43 8.26
CA THR A 100 -10.79 -4.18 7.93
C THR A 100 -11.02 -2.71 7.56
N PHE A 101 -12.09 -2.43 6.84
CA PHE A 101 -12.60 -1.08 6.67
C PHE A 101 -14.12 -1.06 6.61
N GLU A 102 -14.71 0.07 6.99
CA GLU A 102 -16.15 0.32 6.99
C GLU A 102 -16.43 1.76 6.54
N PHE A 103 -17.51 1.98 5.79
CA PHE A 103 -17.95 3.29 5.35
C PHE A 103 -19.22 3.71 6.10
N TYR A 104 -19.25 4.93 6.62
CA TYR A 104 -20.41 5.45 7.35
C TYR A 104 -21.60 5.74 6.42
N ALA A 105 -21.35 6.30 5.25
CA ALA A 105 -22.37 6.73 4.30
C ALA A 105 -22.64 5.73 3.16
N LYS A 106 -22.02 4.54 3.17
CA LYS A 106 -22.09 3.57 2.06
C LYS A 106 -22.47 2.17 2.56
N PRO A 107 -23.72 1.98 3.04
CA PRO A 107 -24.15 0.78 3.77
C PRO A 107 -24.10 -0.54 2.95
N GLY A 108 -23.90 -0.47 1.64
CA GLY A 108 -23.68 -1.65 0.80
C GLY A 108 -22.23 -2.15 0.78
N LEU A 109 -21.26 -1.28 1.04
CA LEU A 109 -19.83 -1.59 0.94
C LEU A 109 -19.36 -2.40 2.15
N LYS A 110 -19.66 -3.70 2.14
CA LYS A 110 -19.20 -4.64 3.16
C LYS A 110 -17.93 -5.33 2.70
N MET A 111 -16.84 -5.06 3.41
CA MET A 111 -15.60 -5.79 3.20
C MET A 111 -15.79 -7.27 3.57
N ARG A 112 -15.58 -8.18 2.62
CA ARG A 112 -15.38 -9.61 2.93
C ARG A 112 -13.90 -9.87 3.15
N LYS A 113 -13.53 -10.07 4.42
CA LYS A 113 -12.26 -10.58 4.97
C LYS A 113 -11.05 -10.52 4.02
N VAL A 114 -10.11 -9.60 4.29
CA VAL A 114 -8.76 -9.63 3.72
C VAL A 114 -8.09 -10.92 4.19
N ALA A 115 -7.90 -11.88 3.28
CA ALA A 115 -7.15 -13.09 3.58
C ALA A 115 -5.65 -12.79 3.49
N THR A 116 -5.08 -12.25 4.56
CA THR A 116 -3.61 -12.16 4.70
C THR A 116 -3.10 -13.56 5.02
N LYS A 117 -2.79 -14.40 4.03
CA LYS A 117 -2.04 -15.64 4.31
C LYS A 117 -0.58 -15.26 4.51
N LEU A 118 -0.08 -15.49 5.72
CA LEU A 118 1.32 -15.70 6.14
C LEU A 118 2.39 -14.70 5.61
N PRO A 119 3.40 -14.34 6.42
CA PRO A 119 4.42 -13.32 6.10
C PRO A 119 5.32 -13.62 4.89
N LEU A 120 5.09 -14.74 4.17
CA LEU A 120 5.92 -15.21 3.06
C LEU A 120 5.27 -15.08 1.68
N LEU A 121 3.99 -14.70 1.58
CA LEU A 121 3.32 -14.49 0.31
C LEU A 121 2.63 -13.12 0.29
N PRO A 122 3.04 -12.19 -0.62
CA PRO A 122 2.40 -10.90 -0.74
C PRO A 122 1.02 -11.09 -1.40
N ILE A 123 0.02 -11.39 -0.57
CA ILE A 123 -1.37 -11.35 -1.00
C ILE A 123 -1.85 -9.94 -0.70
N GLY A 124 -1.85 -9.11 -1.74
CA GLY A 124 -2.29 -7.72 -1.63
C GLY A 124 -3.73 -7.59 -1.11
N CYS A 125 -4.08 -6.39 -0.65
CA CYS A 125 -5.38 -6.07 -0.06
C CYS A 125 -6.53 -6.37 -1.03
N ARG A 126 -7.36 -7.38 -0.71
CA ARG A 126 -8.53 -7.82 -1.49
C ARG A 126 -9.85 -7.47 -0.80
N PHE A 127 -10.83 -7.04 -1.57
CA PHE A 127 -12.16 -6.70 -1.09
C PHE A 127 -13.21 -6.90 -2.19
N TYR A 128 -14.49 -6.77 -1.85
CA TYR A 128 -15.60 -6.88 -2.80
C TYR A 128 -16.46 -5.63 -2.68
N LEU A 129 -17.00 -5.17 -3.80
CA LEU A 129 -18.02 -4.12 -3.83
C LEU A 129 -19.39 -4.72 -4.18
N ASN A 130 -20.41 -3.87 -4.24
CA ASN A 130 -21.81 -4.28 -4.51
C ASN A 130 -22.02 -4.93 -5.88
N ASP A 131 -21.09 -4.71 -6.81
CA ASP A 131 -21.12 -5.32 -8.14
C ASP A 131 -20.73 -6.81 -8.14
N GLY A 132 -20.35 -7.36 -6.98
CA GLY A 132 -19.95 -8.75 -6.80
C GLY A 132 -18.56 -9.09 -7.34
N ALA A 133 -17.85 -8.11 -7.93
CA ALA A 133 -16.49 -8.32 -8.41
C ALA A 133 -15.48 -8.25 -7.27
N MET A 134 -14.36 -8.98 -7.41
CA MET A 134 -13.24 -8.86 -6.49
C MET A 134 -12.41 -7.63 -6.89
N TYR A 135 -12.04 -6.81 -5.92
CA TYR A 135 -11.10 -5.71 -6.09
C TYR A 135 -9.83 -6.05 -5.32
N GLN A 136 -8.68 -5.66 -5.85
CA GLN A 136 -7.41 -5.89 -5.16
C GLN A 136 -6.40 -4.79 -5.44
N TRP A 137 -5.67 -4.37 -4.41
CA TRP A 137 -4.41 -3.66 -4.60
C TRP A 137 -3.31 -4.70 -4.75
N ASP A 138 -2.69 -4.75 -5.93
CA ASP A 138 -1.61 -5.71 -6.19
C ASP A 138 -0.31 -5.26 -5.49
N ALA A 139 0.31 -6.16 -4.75
CA ALA A 139 1.48 -5.84 -3.93
C ALA A 139 2.71 -5.46 -4.78
N ASN A 140 2.85 -6.04 -5.97
CA ASN A 140 4.03 -5.86 -6.82
C ASN A 140 3.85 -4.66 -7.75
N THR A 141 2.72 -4.61 -8.45
CA THR A 141 2.44 -3.62 -9.49
C THR A 141 1.75 -2.38 -8.96
N ARG A 142 1.25 -2.40 -7.71
CA ARG A 142 0.58 -1.27 -7.03
C ARG A 142 -0.63 -0.73 -7.78
N TYR A 143 -1.23 -1.54 -8.65
CA TYR A 143 -2.51 -1.23 -9.27
C TYR A 143 -3.67 -1.69 -8.40
N LEU A 144 -4.72 -0.88 -8.37
CA LEU A 144 -6.05 -1.33 -7.98
C LEU A 144 -6.67 -2.01 -9.19
N GLU A 145 -7.01 -3.28 -9.05
CA GLU A 145 -7.60 -4.09 -10.11
C GLU A 145 -8.98 -4.58 -9.68
N ARG A 146 -9.98 -4.40 -10.55
CA ARG A 146 -11.23 -5.15 -10.52
C ARG A 146 -11.04 -6.44 -11.30
N VAL A 147 -11.30 -7.57 -10.67
CA VAL A 147 -11.07 -8.92 -11.18
C VAL A 147 -12.41 -9.64 -11.31
N ILE A 148 -12.72 -10.03 -12.53
CA ILE A 148 -13.89 -10.84 -12.90
C ILE A 148 -13.39 -12.27 -13.14
N ASN A 149 -14.09 -13.27 -12.59
CA ASN A 149 -13.71 -14.69 -12.63
C ASN A 149 -12.29 -14.95 -12.06
N PRO A 150 -12.04 -14.59 -10.78
CA PRO A 150 -10.73 -14.81 -10.17
C PRO A 150 -10.37 -16.30 -10.18
N GLY A 151 -9.20 -16.65 -10.72
CA GLY A 151 -8.76 -18.04 -10.88
C GLY A 151 -9.27 -18.73 -12.16
N GLY A 152 -10.02 -18.03 -13.02
CA GLY A 152 -10.56 -18.56 -14.28
C GLY A 152 -9.55 -18.72 -15.42
N GLY A 153 -8.26 -18.50 -15.17
CA GLY A 153 -7.21 -18.60 -16.19
C GLY A 153 -7.42 -17.60 -17.33
N VAL A 154 -7.72 -18.09 -18.54
CA VAL A 154 -8.06 -17.25 -19.71
C VAL A 154 -9.33 -16.43 -19.53
N GLU A 155 -10.27 -16.92 -18.71
CA GLU A 155 -11.55 -16.24 -18.46
C GLU A 155 -11.42 -15.14 -17.41
N GLU A 156 -10.29 -15.07 -16.71
CA GLU A 156 -10.01 -14.01 -15.75
C GLU A 156 -9.85 -12.68 -16.51
N LYS A 157 -10.68 -11.69 -16.17
CA LYS A 157 -10.56 -10.33 -16.70
C LYS A 157 -10.18 -9.40 -15.58
N ARG A 158 -9.09 -8.65 -15.78
CA ARG A 158 -8.62 -7.63 -14.86
C ARG A 158 -8.81 -6.26 -15.48
N GLN A 159 -9.26 -5.32 -14.66
CA GLN A 159 -9.45 -3.93 -15.06
C GLN A 159 -8.72 -3.05 -14.06
N ARG A 160 -7.72 -2.29 -14.53
CA ARG A 160 -6.99 -1.34 -13.69
C ARG A 160 -7.85 -0.11 -13.44
N LEU A 161 -8.06 0.20 -12.17
CA LEU A 161 -8.93 1.27 -11.67
C LEU A 161 -8.17 2.27 -10.79
N GLY A 162 -6.92 2.00 -10.48
CA GLY A 162 -6.06 2.96 -9.80
C GLY A 162 -4.62 2.49 -9.77
N HIS A 163 -3.71 3.38 -9.40
CA HIS A 163 -2.28 3.12 -9.32
C HIS A 163 -1.64 3.97 -8.23
N ALA A 164 -0.75 3.36 -7.44
CA ALA A 164 -0.02 4.06 -6.39
C ALA A 164 1.49 4.14 -6.72
N SER A 165 2.00 5.36 -6.79
CA SER A 165 3.39 5.68 -7.09
C SER A 165 4.07 6.34 -5.90
N LEU A 166 5.24 5.84 -5.49
CA LEU A 166 6.07 6.52 -4.49
C LEU A 166 6.83 7.66 -5.18
N LEU A 167 6.64 8.89 -4.69
CA LEU A 167 7.28 10.09 -5.24
C LEU A 167 8.69 10.31 -4.68
N ARG A 168 8.93 9.95 -3.41
CA ARG A 168 10.23 10.17 -2.76
C ARG A 168 10.60 9.02 -1.83
N ARG A 169 11.83 8.49 -2.03
CA ARG A 169 12.42 7.45 -1.18
C ARG A 169 12.50 7.89 0.28
N PHE A 170 12.35 6.92 1.19
CA PHE A 170 12.42 7.12 2.65
C PHE A 170 11.40 8.12 3.22
N SER A 171 10.39 8.50 2.44
CA SER A 171 9.33 9.41 2.87
C SER A 171 7.97 8.80 2.56
N PHE A 172 6.96 9.19 3.34
CA PHE A 172 5.57 8.86 3.03
C PHE A 172 5.01 9.95 2.13
N ASP A 173 5.38 9.91 0.85
CA ASP A 173 4.96 10.85 -0.19
C ASP A 173 4.54 10.05 -1.43
N TRP A 174 3.24 9.90 -1.60
CA TRP A 174 2.64 9.01 -2.59
C TRP A 174 1.72 9.77 -3.53
N GLU A 175 1.78 9.44 -4.81
CA GLU A 175 0.77 9.81 -5.81
C GLU A 175 -0.17 8.64 -6.03
N ILE A 176 -1.47 8.90 -5.92
CA ILE A 176 -2.53 7.92 -6.15
C ILE A 176 -3.34 8.40 -7.35
N GLN A 177 -3.33 7.60 -8.41
CA GLN A 177 -4.16 7.80 -9.60
C GLN A 177 -5.41 6.93 -9.47
N ILE A 178 -6.59 7.50 -9.68
CA ILE A 178 -7.87 6.83 -9.50
C ILE A 178 -8.71 7.02 -10.76
N ASP A 179 -9.19 5.92 -11.31
CA ASP A 179 -10.04 5.90 -12.48
C ASP A 179 -11.46 6.39 -12.13
N PRO A 180 -12.14 7.16 -13.00
CA PRO A 180 -13.53 7.58 -12.75
C PRO A 180 -14.52 6.42 -12.63
N ARG A 181 -14.15 5.20 -13.04
CA ARG A 181 -14.98 3.99 -12.89
C ARG A 181 -15.01 3.44 -11.46
N VAL A 182 -14.20 3.96 -10.54
CA VAL A 182 -14.25 3.63 -9.12
C VAL A 182 -14.44 4.89 -8.29
N ASP A 183 -15.18 4.75 -7.20
CA ASP A 183 -15.37 5.84 -6.25
C ASP A 183 -14.02 6.22 -5.59
N PRO A 184 -13.60 7.51 -5.65
CA PRO A 184 -12.34 7.95 -5.07
C PRO A 184 -12.21 7.67 -3.59
N GLU A 185 -13.29 7.81 -2.81
CA GLU A 185 -13.26 7.52 -1.38
C GLU A 185 -12.99 6.03 -1.14
N VAL A 186 -13.54 5.14 -1.99
CA VAL A 186 -13.29 3.69 -1.90
C VAL A 186 -11.82 3.36 -2.20
N ALA A 187 -11.28 3.91 -3.29
CA ALA A 187 -9.89 3.68 -3.65
C ALA A 187 -8.93 4.28 -2.61
N LEU A 188 -9.22 5.47 -2.09
CA LEU A 188 -8.43 6.13 -1.05
C LEU A 188 -8.45 5.35 0.27
N THR A 189 -9.63 4.99 0.79
CA THR A 189 -9.75 4.20 2.03
C THR A 189 -8.98 2.88 1.93
N THR A 190 -9.10 2.18 0.80
CA THR A 190 -8.50 0.86 0.63
C THR A 190 -6.99 0.90 0.35
N VAL A 191 -6.47 1.96 -0.28
CA VAL A 191 -5.03 2.07 -0.56
C VAL A 191 -4.21 2.30 0.70
N LEU A 192 -4.82 2.86 1.75
CA LEU A 192 -4.11 3.12 3.01
C LEU A 192 -3.58 1.83 3.66
N ILE A 193 -4.28 0.70 3.50
CA ILE A 193 -3.87 -0.59 4.05
C ILE A 193 -2.49 -1.00 3.52
N PRO A 194 -2.30 -1.27 2.21
CA PRO A 194 -1.00 -1.68 1.70
C PRO A 194 0.06 -0.58 1.85
N LEU A 195 -0.31 0.70 1.84
CA LEU A 195 0.62 1.81 2.13
C LEU A 195 1.23 1.76 3.53
N LEU A 196 0.52 1.20 4.51
CA LEU A 196 0.96 1.14 5.90
C LEU A 196 1.51 -0.24 6.29
N THR A 197 1.16 -1.30 5.57
CA THR A 197 1.54 -2.68 5.92
C THR A 197 2.55 -3.31 4.96
N GLU A 198 2.33 -3.20 3.65
CA GLU A 198 3.01 -4.01 2.63
C GLU A 198 4.10 -3.21 1.91
N TRP A 199 3.72 -2.10 1.29
CA TRP A 199 4.60 -1.36 0.39
C TRP A 199 5.78 -0.66 1.03
N PRO A 200 5.74 -0.18 2.30
CA PRO A 200 6.92 0.41 2.95
C PRO A 200 8.16 -0.49 2.94
N ASN A 201 7.96 -1.81 2.96
CA ASN A 201 9.06 -2.78 2.94
C ASN A 201 9.54 -3.10 1.51
N SER A 202 8.76 -2.73 0.49
CA SER A 202 9.08 -2.90 -0.95
C SER A 202 9.78 -1.68 -1.58
N ILE A 203 10.15 -0.67 -0.78
CA ILE A 203 10.60 0.66 -1.22
C ILE A 203 11.93 0.65 -2.01
N LEU A 204 12.70 -0.45 -2.01
CA LEU A 204 14.02 -0.47 -2.64
C LEU A 204 13.99 -0.33 -4.18
N ASP A 205 12.91 -0.73 -4.87
CA ASP A 205 12.98 -0.95 -6.32
C ASP A 205 12.27 0.08 -7.23
N HIS A 206 11.26 0.83 -6.75
CA HIS A 206 10.41 1.63 -7.65
C HIS A 206 10.04 3.01 -7.07
N THR A 207 10.85 4.02 -7.41
CA THR A 207 10.50 5.45 -7.26
C THR A 207 10.08 5.96 -8.64
N ALA A 208 8.85 6.45 -8.76
CA ALA A 208 8.45 7.15 -9.98
C ALA A 208 9.24 8.47 -10.02
N GLY A 209 9.85 8.81 -11.16
CA GLY A 209 10.58 10.06 -11.31
C GLY A 209 9.73 11.24 -10.82
N VAL A 210 10.32 12.08 -9.96
CA VAL A 210 9.65 13.19 -9.28
C VAL A 210 8.95 14.10 -10.30
N ARG A 211 7.61 14.06 -10.36
CA ARG A 211 6.84 15.21 -10.87
C ARG A 211 6.72 16.20 -9.72
N ALA A 212 7.47 17.29 -9.79
CA ALA A 212 7.50 18.32 -8.77
C ALA A 212 6.13 18.99 -8.65
N VAL A 213 5.31 18.56 -7.69
CA VAL A 213 4.23 19.40 -7.14
C VAL A 213 4.87 20.24 -6.03
N LEU A 214 5.28 21.44 -6.40
CA LEU A 214 5.69 22.46 -5.44
C LEU A 214 4.51 22.78 -4.53
N PRO A 215 4.66 22.82 -3.19
CA PRO A 215 3.63 23.39 -2.34
C PRO A 215 3.40 24.85 -2.73
N PRO A 216 2.17 25.39 -2.64
CA PRO A 216 1.92 26.81 -2.86
C PRO A 216 2.79 27.62 -1.89
N SER A 217 3.74 28.37 -2.44
CA SER A 217 4.71 29.17 -1.68
C SER A 217 4.01 30.39 -1.09
N ASN A 218 3.40 30.25 0.07
CA ASN A 218 2.99 31.38 0.88
C ASN A 218 4.06 31.67 1.92
N THR A 219 5.18 32.25 1.49
CA THR A 219 6.06 33.00 2.41
C THR A 219 6.85 34.06 1.65
N ASN A 220 6.43 35.31 1.83
CA ASN A 220 7.33 36.45 1.73
C ASN A 220 8.45 36.23 2.76
N LEU A 221 9.56 35.65 2.33
CA LEU A 221 10.81 35.68 3.08
C LEU A 221 11.82 36.43 2.22
N ASN A 222 12.37 37.47 2.86
CA ASN A 222 13.24 38.46 2.30
C ASN A 222 14.37 37.84 1.49
N ARG A 223 14.58 38.38 0.29
CA ARG A 223 15.86 38.31 -0.42
C ARG A 223 16.89 39.04 0.43
N GLU A 224 17.72 38.29 1.14
CA GLU A 224 19.09 38.65 1.51
C GLU A 224 19.75 37.39 2.12
N PHE A 225 21.02 37.16 1.79
CA PHE A 225 21.83 35.96 2.04
C PHE A 225 21.74 34.83 1.02
N VAL A 226 22.23 35.11 -0.19
CA VAL A 226 23.02 34.13 -0.95
C VAL A 226 24.34 34.81 -1.26
N ASP A 227 25.40 34.41 -0.55
CA ASP A 227 26.76 34.25 -1.06
C ASP A 227 27.65 33.72 0.07
N GLY A 228 28.24 32.53 -0.14
CA GLY A 228 29.37 32.06 0.68
C GLY A 228 29.16 30.81 1.54
N ILE A 229 28.70 29.69 0.97
CA ILE A 229 28.97 28.37 1.57
C ILE A 229 29.94 27.62 0.66
N ASP A 230 31.17 27.44 1.17
CA ASP A 230 32.24 26.67 0.55
C ASP A 230 31.85 25.17 0.50
N PRO A 231 31.82 24.54 -0.69
CA PRO A 231 31.50 23.13 -0.84
C PRO A 231 32.54 22.17 -0.23
N SER A 232 33.67 22.65 0.29
CA SER A 232 34.70 21.84 0.96
C SER A 232 34.34 21.39 2.39
N LEU A 233 33.28 21.93 3.00
CA LEU A 233 32.86 21.59 4.38
C LEU A 233 31.91 20.39 4.50
N LEU A 234 31.59 19.70 3.41
CA LEU A 234 30.81 18.46 3.43
C LEU A 234 31.68 17.25 3.80
N VAL A 235 32.14 17.19 5.05
CA VAL A 235 32.72 15.97 5.63
C VAL A 235 31.60 15.14 6.26
N TYR A 236 31.26 14.03 5.61
CA TYR A 236 30.38 13.00 6.18
C TYR A 236 31.08 12.32 7.36
N SER A 237 30.55 12.47 8.57
CA SER A 237 30.90 11.63 9.71
C SER A 237 29.94 10.44 9.77
N GLU A 238 30.48 9.23 9.82
CA GLU A 238 29.70 8.00 10.01
C GLU A 238 29.01 7.99 11.39
N PRO A 239 27.76 7.51 11.51
CA PRO A 239 27.08 7.42 12.78
C PRO A 239 27.66 6.28 13.64
N LYS A 240 28.21 6.64 14.81
CA LYS A 240 28.58 5.66 15.86
C LYS A 240 27.32 4.99 16.41
N SER A 241 27.34 3.66 16.41
CA SER A 241 26.27 2.80 16.89
C SER A 241 26.35 2.57 18.40
N ASP A 242 25.75 3.46 19.19
CA ASP A 242 25.53 3.22 20.62
C ASP A 242 24.03 3.37 20.95
N LEU A 243 23.30 2.25 20.88
CA LEU A 243 21.92 2.16 21.36
C LEU A 243 21.83 1.14 22.51
N PRO A 244 21.30 1.52 23.69
CA PRO A 244 21.13 0.61 24.83
C PRO A 244 20.11 -0.50 24.57
N LYS A 245 20.35 -1.69 25.14
CA LYS A 245 19.63 -2.94 24.86
C LYS A 245 18.28 -3.12 25.57
N ASP A 246 17.81 -2.16 26.36
CA ASP A 246 16.70 -2.41 27.31
C ASP A 246 15.34 -1.82 26.89
N PHE A 247 15.09 -1.65 25.59
CA PHE A 247 13.88 -0.96 25.10
C PHE A 247 12.62 -1.84 24.86
N PHE A 248 12.64 -3.12 25.25
CA PHE A 248 11.49 -4.02 25.04
C PHE A 248 10.89 -4.51 26.37
N ASN A 249 9.92 -3.75 26.88
CA ASN A 249 8.85 -4.29 27.69
C ASN A 249 7.53 -3.61 27.27
N PRO A 250 6.56 -4.33 26.68
CA PRO A 250 5.26 -3.75 26.34
C PRO A 250 4.36 -3.68 27.59
N PRO A 251 3.72 -2.53 27.89
CA PRO A 251 2.70 -2.47 28.93
C PRO A 251 1.37 -3.10 28.46
N GLY A 252 0.61 -3.60 29.44
CA GLY A 252 -0.60 -4.39 29.27
C GLY A 252 -1.72 -3.72 28.48
N PHE A 253 -2.56 -4.57 27.87
CA PHE A 253 -3.74 -4.22 27.11
C PHE A 253 -4.73 -3.40 27.96
N MET A 254 -4.98 -2.16 27.54
CA MET A 254 -6.00 -1.28 28.09
C MET A 254 -7.25 -1.37 27.19
N HIS A 255 -8.43 -1.47 27.79
CA HIS A 255 -9.71 -1.55 27.09
C HIS A 255 -10.03 -0.24 26.35
N ASP A 256 -10.53 -0.38 25.11
CA ASP A 256 -10.82 0.70 24.16
C ASP A 256 -12.31 1.11 24.25
N PRO A 257 -12.66 2.39 24.54
CA PRO A 257 -14.03 2.84 24.77
C PRO A 257 -14.87 3.09 23.50
N TRP A 258 -14.37 2.79 22.30
CA TRP A 258 -15.09 3.03 21.05
C TRP A 258 -16.06 1.90 20.64
N ILE A 259 -16.32 0.93 21.52
CA ILE A 259 -17.34 -0.12 21.33
C ILE A 259 -18.50 0.09 22.31
N GLU A 260 -19.14 1.25 22.27
CA GLU A 260 -20.50 1.41 22.81
C GLU A 260 -21.28 2.40 21.94
N GLY A 261 -22.36 1.94 21.32
CA GLY A 261 -23.38 2.78 20.65
C GLY A 261 -23.40 2.70 19.13
#